data_AF-A0A838NUU6-F1
#
_entry.id   AF-A0A838NUU6-F1
#
_cell.length_a   1.000
_cell.length_b   1.000
_cell.length_c   1.000
_cell.angle_alpha   90.00
_cell.angle_beta   90.00
_cell.angle_gamma   90.00
#
_symmetry.space_group_name_H-M   'P 1'
#
loop_
_entity.id
_entity.type
_entity.pdbx_description
1 polymer ?
#
loop_
_entity_poly.entity_id
_entity_poly.type
_entity_poly.pdbx_seq_one_letter_code
_entity_poly.pdbx_strand_id
1 'polypeptide(L)'
;MLAYLDSLCAALLARNTTEIRRLLAHPMAQDLPRRVREEAVAISRAGRRSFMAPVNALHLYYKLSHMVDENSDATFSSDARHTTVASKDQLDLPLRKVGSR
;
A
#
# COMPACT_ATOMS: atom_id res chain seq x y z
N MET A 1 -1.94 16.17 4.77
CA MET A 1 -1.12 15.15 4.06
C MET A 1 -1.95 13.93 3.69
N LEU A 2 -2.72 13.32 4.60
CA LEU A 2 -3.62 12.20 4.28
C LEU A 2 -4.66 12.52 3.20
N ALA A 3 -5.33 13.69 3.26
CA ALA A 3 -6.28 14.11 2.24
C ALA A 3 -5.68 14.21 0.82
N TYR A 4 -4.41 14.62 0.72
CA TYR A 4 -3.70 14.64 -0.57
C TYR A 4 -3.43 13.22 -1.07
N LEU A 5 -3.02 12.31 -0.18
CA LEU A 5 -2.77 10.93 -0.54
C LEU A 5 -4.06 10.18 -0.92
N ASP A 6 -5.17 10.47 -0.24
CA ASP A 6 -6.50 9.98 -0.59
C ASP A 6 -6.93 10.49 -1.99
N SER A 7 -6.76 11.79 -2.26
CA SER A 7 -7.02 12.34 -3.60
C SER A 7 -6.16 11.69 -4.70
N LEU A 8 -4.90 11.35 -4.39
CA LEU A 8 -4.02 10.63 -5.29
C LEU A 8 -4.48 9.19 -5.52
N CYS A 9 -4.87 8.48 -4.46
CA CYS A 9 -5.43 7.13 -4.55
C CYS A 9 -6.73 7.12 -5.37
N ALA A 10 -7.63 8.06 -5.13
CA ALA A 10 -8.87 8.21 -5.90
C ALA A 10 -8.58 8.48 -7.39
N ALA A 11 -7.65 9.39 -7.70
CA ALA A 11 -7.26 9.69 -9.08
C ALA A 11 -6.60 8.48 -9.78
N LEU A 12 -5.77 7.72 -9.04
CA LEU A 12 -5.16 6.49 -9.54
C LEU A 12 -6.21 5.42 -9.82
N LEU A 13 -7.15 5.18 -8.91
CA LEU A 13 -8.24 4.22 -9.10
C LEU A 13 -9.18 4.62 -10.25
N ALA A 14 -9.52 5.90 -10.36
CA ALA A 14 -10.31 6.44 -11.47
C ALA A 14 -9.54 6.51 -12.81
N ARG A 15 -8.23 6.21 -12.80
CA ARG A 15 -7.32 6.29 -13.96
C ARG A 15 -7.37 7.66 -14.64
N ASN A 16 -7.54 8.71 -13.85
CA ASN A 16 -7.63 10.07 -14.34
C ASN A 16 -6.23 10.67 -14.54
N THR A 17 -5.68 10.48 -15.74
CA THR A 17 -4.28 10.84 -16.06
C THR A 17 -3.98 12.33 -15.93
N THR A 18 -4.96 13.21 -16.16
CA THR A 18 -4.78 14.66 -16.01
C THR A 18 -4.63 15.02 -14.53
N GLU A 19 -5.48 14.46 -13.68
CA GLU A 19 -5.46 14.71 -12.24
C GLU A 19 -4.21 14.11 -11.59
N ILE A 20 -3.80 12.90 -12.01
CA ILE A 20 -2.55 12.29 -11.54
C ILE A 20 -1.36 13.20 -11.85
N ARG A 21 -1.27 13.76 -13.06
CA ARG A 21 -0.17 14.68 -13.43
C ARG A 21 -0.22 15.99 -12.64
N ARG A 22 -1.42 16.52 -12.40
CA ARG A 22 -1.63 17.72 -11.57
C ARG A 22 -1.14 17.49 -10.14
N LEU A 23 -1.51 16.36 -9.54
CA LEU A 23 -1.09 15.99 -8.18
C LEU A 23 0.43 15.77 -8.12
N LEU A 24 1.02 15.07 -9.10
CA LEU A 24 2.47 14.85 -9.16
C LEU A 24 3.29 16.14 -9.34
N ALA A 25 2.73 17.20 -9.91
CA ALA A 25 3.38 18.49 -10.03
C ALA A 25 3.36 19.30 -8.71
N HIS A 26 2.57 18.89 -7.73
CA HIS A 26 2.45 19.58 -6.46
C HIS A 26 3.70 19.35 -5.59
N PRO A 27 4.18 20.34 -4.81
CA PRO A 27 5.37 20.18 -3.97
C PRO A 27 5.25 19.04 -2.96
N MET A 28 4.04 18.74 -2.48
CA MET A 28 3.77 17.60 -1.57
C MET A 28 4.07 16.23 -2.19
N ALA A 29 4.23 16.13 -3.52
CA ALA A 29 4.67 14.89 -4.15
C ALA A 29 6.13 14.55 -3.81
N GLN A 30 6.95 15.53 -3.42
CA GLN A 30 8.35 15.29 -3.06
C GLN A 30 8.50 14.47 -1.78
N ASP A 31 7.55 14.61 -0.85
CA ASP A 31 7.50 13.88 0.41
C ASP A 31 7.05 12.42 0.22
N LEU A 32 6.45 12.09 -0.93
CA LEU A 32 6.03 10.72 -1.22
C LEU A 32 7.25 9.81 -1.41
N PRO A 33 7.17 8.55 -0.95
CA PRO A 33 8.17 7.54 -1.27
C PRO A 33 8.38 7.42 -2.79
N ARG A 34 9.64 7.27 -3.20
CA ARG A 34 10.03 7.17 -4.61
C ARG A 34 9.22 6.12 -5.39
N ARG A 35 8.95 4.96 -4.76
CA ARG A 35 8.16 3.88 -5.36
C ARG A 35 6.74 4.31 -5.74
N VAL A 36 6.09 5.13 -4.91
CA VAL A 36 4.73 5.64 -5.16
C VAL A 36 4.74 6.65 -6.31
N ARG A 37 5.77 7.50 -6.39
CA ARG A 37 5.93 8.44 -7.51
C ARG A 37 6.12 7.72 -8.83
N GLU A 38 7.04 6.75 -8.87
CA GLU A 38 7.32 5.98 -10.09
C GLU A 38 6.09 5.20 -10.56
N GLU A 39 5.34 4.59 -9.64
CA GLU A 39 4.08 3.92 -9.92
C GLU A 39 3.03 4.88 -10.49
N ALA A 40 2.83 6.05 -9.87
CA ALA A 40 1.89 7.05 -10.35
C ALA A 40 2.27 7.58 -11.74
N VAL A 41 3.57 7.80 -11.99
CA VAL A 41 4.06 8.17 -13.33
C VAL A 41 3.81 7.05 -14.34
N ALA A 42 4.10 5.79 -13.98
CA ALA A 42 3.87 4.65 -14.86
C ALA A 42 2.39 4.51 -15.25
N ILE A 43 1.47 4.63 -14.29
CA ILE A 43 0.02 4.58 -14.52
C ILE A 43 -0.43 5.76 -15.38
N SER A 44 0.09 6.96 -15.11
CA SER A 44 -0.24 8.16 -15.92
C SER A 44 0.20 8.06 -17.38
N ARG A 45 1.26 7.28 -17.65
CA ARG A 45 1.79 7.01 -18.99
C ARG A 45 1.05 5.87 -19.68
N ALA A 46 0.73 4.81 -18.94
CA ALA A 46 0.05 3.63 -19.47
C ALA A 46 -1.42 3.94 -19.83
N GLY A 47 -2.04 4.93 -19.17
CA GLY A 47 -3.36 5.44 -19.52
C GLY A 47 -4.50 4.49 -19.15
N ARG A 48 -5.70 4.76 -19.70
CA ARG A 48 -6.96 4.11 -19.30
C ARG A 48 -7.06 2.63 -19.67
N ARG A 49 -6.21 2.13 -20.57
CA ARG A 49 -6.20 0.73 -21.02
C ARG A 49 -5.28 -0.17 -20.19
N SER A 50 -4.60 0.39 -19.19
CA SER A 50 -3.67 -0.33 -18.34
C SER A 50 -4.35 -0.93 -17.12
N PHE A 51 -4.10 -2.21 -16.89
CA PHE A 51 -4.52 -2.94 -15.68
C PHE A 51 -3.52 -2.82 -14.53
N MET A 52 -2.53 -1.93 -14.63
CA MET A 52 -1.56 -1.73 -13.54
C MET A 52 -2.26 -1.19 -12.28
N ALA A 53 -2.20 -1.96 -11.20
CA ALA A 53 -2.75 -1.56 -9.91
C ALA A 53 -1.78 -0.61 -9.17
N PRO A 54 -2.28 0.45 -8.50
CA PRO A 54 -1.48 1.35 -7.68
C PRO A 54 -1.18 0.72 -6.31
N VAL A 55 -0.47 -0.41 -6.29
CA VAL A 55 -0.27 -1.23 -5.09
C VAL A 55 0.53 -0.48 -4.03
N ASN A 56 1.60 0.22 -4.44
CA ASN A 56 2.45 0.94 -3.49
C ASN A 56 1.74 2.15 -2.90
N ALA A 57 0.95 2.87 -3.70
CA ALA A 57 0.15 3.99 -3.22
C ALA A 57 -0.90 3.53 -2.19
N LEU A 58 -1.63 2.45 -2.49
CA LEU A 58 -2.61 1.88 -1.57
C LEU A 58 -1.96 1.36 -0.29
N HIS A 59 -0.86 0.63 -0.39
CA HIS A 59 -0.15 0.14 0.80
C HIS A 59 0.33 1.30 1.70
N LEU A 60 0.83 2.38 1.11
CA LEU A 60 1.19 3.58 1.87
C LEU A 60 -0.03 4.23 2.55
N TYR A 61 -1.16 4.32 1.84
CA TYR A 61 -2.41 4.83 2.42
C TYR A 61 -2.82 4.05 3.66
N TYR A 62 -2.92 2.72 3.54
CA TYR A 62 -3.31 1.87 4.66
C TYR A 62 -2.32 1.97 5.82
N LYS A 63 -1.01 1.94 5.55
CA LYS A 63 0.01 2.08 6.58
C LYS A 63 -0.11 3.41 7.35
N LEU A 64 -0.33 4.51 6.64
CA LEU A 64 -0.47 5.83 7.26
C LEU A 64 -1.80 5.98 7.99
N SER A 65 -2.89 5.41 7.48
CA SER A 65 -4.18 5.41 8.17
C SER A 65 -4.06 4.72 9.52
N HIS A 66 -3.51 3.49 9.54
CA HIS A 66 -3.33 2.76 10.78
C HIS A 66 -2.38 3.44 11.75
N MET A 67 -1.30 4.08 11.28
CA MET A 67 -0.43 4.86 12.16
C MET A 67 -1.14 6.07 12.79
N VAL A 68 -2.04 6.73 12.06
CA VAL A 68 -2.82 7.85 12.59
C VAL A 68 -3.92 7.37 13.54
N ASP A 69 -4.55 6.23 13.24
CA ASP A 69 -5.56 5.62 14.10
C ASP A 69 -4.96 5.17 15.44
N GLU A 70 -3.84 4.43 15.43
CA GLU A 70 -3.12 4.00 16.65
C GLU A 70 -2.61 5.19 17.47
N ASN A 71 -2.16 6.26 16.81
CA ASN A 71 -1.67 7.46 17.48
C ASN A 71 -2.81 8.37 17.99
N SER A 72 -4.03 8.18 17.49
CA SER A 72 -5.26 8.78 18.04
C SER A 72 -5.78 7.98 19.24
N ASP A 73 -5.56 6.66 19.23
CA ASP A 73 -5.89 5.76 20.34
C ASP A 73 -4.81 5.72 21.43
N ALA A 74 -3.62 6.29 21.20
CA ALA A 74 -2.53 6.39 22.18
C ALA A 74 -2.85 7.25 23.43
N THR A 75 -4.06 7.83 23.52
CA THR A 75 -4.61 8.37 24.77
C THR A 75 -5.22 7.29 25.67
N PHE A 76 -5.43 6.07 25.18
CA PHE A 76 -5.82 4.89 25.94
C PHE A 76 -4.81 3.75 25.74
N SER A 77 -4.15 3.39 26.84
CA SER A 77 -3.39 2.16 27.04
C SER A 77 -1.99 2.08 26.42
N SER A 78 -1.06 2.67 27.16
CA SER A 78 0.21 2.03 27.49
C SER A 78 -0.01 0.59 27.99
N ASP A 79 0.10 -0.42 27.11
CA ASP A 79 0.90 -1.64 27.32
C ASP A 79 0.67 -2.65 26.18
N ALA A 80 1.66 -2.80 25.29
CA ALA A 80 1.94 -4.08 24.62
C ALA A 80 3.34 -4.02 24.02
N ARG A 81 4.31 -4.44 24.83
CA ARG A 81 5.73 -4.48 24.51
C ARG A 81 6.02 -5.42 23.35
N HIS A 82 6.81 -4.88 22.43
CA HIS A 82 7.66 -5.52 21.45
C HIS A 82 8.42 -6.75 22.01
N THR A 83 8.49 -7.86 21.22
CA THR A 83 9.47 -8.99 21.15
C THR A 83 8.71 -10.33 20.97
N THR A 84 9.09 -11.36 20.19
CA THR A 84 10.20 -11.71 19.28
C THR A 84 9.84 -13.09 18.67
N VAL A 85 10.23 -13.34 17.42
CA VAL A 85 10.42 -14.64 16.73
C VAL A 85 9.52 -15.85 17.08
N ALA A 86 8.71 -16.28 16.11
CA ALA A 86 8.35 -17.69 15.96
C ALA A 86 8.12 -18.04 14.48
N SER A 87 9.18 -18.48 13.82
CA SER A 87 9.10 -19.31 12.61
C SER A 87 8.36 -20.60 12.95
N LYS A 88 7.09 -20.73 12.56
CA LYS A 88 6.37 -22.01 12.53
C LYS A 88 5.05 -21.85 11.78
N ASP A 89 5.13 -21.94 10.45
CA ASP A 89 4.02 -22.43 9.63
C ASP A 89 4.57 -23.03 8.33
N GLN A 90 5.61 -23.86 8.50
CA GLN A 90 5.93 -24.89 7.52
C GLN A 90 4.85 -25.96 7.66
N LEU A 91 3.75 -25.77 6.93
CA LEU A 91 2.67 -26.75 6.81
C LEU A 91 3.25 -28.01 6.16
N ASP A 92 3.68 -28.96 7.00
CA ASP A 92 4.03 -30.32 6.59
C ASP A 92 2.77 -30.99 6.04
N LEU A 93 2.64 -30.98 4.71
CA LEU A 93 1.62 -31.72 3.98
C LEU A 93 2.15 -33.15 3.77
N PRO A 94 1.61 -34.19 4.42
CA PRO A 94 2.11 -35.55 4.21
C PRO A 94 1.77 -36.02 2.80
N LEU A 95 2.80 -36.22 1.97
CA LEU A 95 2.70 -36.83 0.65
C LEU A 95 2.07 -38.23 0.76
N ARG A 96 0.85 -38.36 0.25
CA ARG A 96 0.10 -39.61 0.19
C ARG A 96 0.85 -40.59 -0.73
N LYS A 97 1.44 -41.64 -0.14
CA LYS A 97 2.08 -42.73 -0.88
C LYS A 97 1.01 -43.52 -1.65
N VAL A 98 0.97 -43.36 -2.97
CA VAL A 98 0.18 -44.22 -3.87
C VAL A 98 0.82 -45.60 -3.85
N GLY A 99 0.18 -46.53 -3.15
CA GLY A 99 0.55 -47.94 -3.17
C GLY A 99 0.01 -48.59 -4.44
N SER A 100 0.91 -48.96 -5.34
CA SER A 100 0.61 -49.83 -6.48
C SER A 100 0.27 -51.23 -5.99
N ARG A 101 -0.87 -51.77 -6.42
CA ARG A 101 -1.10 -53.17 -6.76
C ARG A 101 -2.33 -53.28 -7.65
#